data_AF-F8EVM6-F1
#
_entry.id   AF-F8EVM6-F1
#
_cell.length_a   1.000
_cell.length_b   1.000
_cell.length_c   1.000
_cell.angle_alpha   90.00
_cell.angle_beta   90.00
_cell.angle_gamma   90.00
#
_symmetry.space_group_name_H-M   'P 1'
#
loop_
_entity.id
_entity.type
_entity.pdbx_description
1 polymer ?
#
loop_
_entity_poly.entity_id
_entity_poly.type
_entity_poly.pdbx_seq_one_letter_code
_entity_poly.pdbx_strand_id
1 'polypeptide(L)'
;MAFDRLVMANPYNGKTRYAPIGFSWTTFFFGIWPAIFRGSWKFALLMFLTAIATLGLSCLVWPFIYNRLYLNDLIKDGYRFKIAERNSSFEAISAYSRKVLPLYEEVSQ
;
A
#
# COMPACT_ATOMS: atom_id res chain seq x y z
N MET A 1 -8.70 10.84 5.91
CA MET A 1 -7.60 11.04 4.95
C MET A 1 -6.21 10.62 5.47
N ALA A 2 -5.86 10.78 6.76
CA ALA A 2 -4.48 10.54 7.22
C ALA A 2 -4.10 9.07 7.52
N PHE A 3 -5.08 8.19 7.74
CA PHE A 3 -4.84 6.76 7.90
C PHE A 3 -6.17 6.03 7.69
N ASP A 4 -6.38 5.52 6.49
CA ASP A 4 -7.45 4.57 6.23
C ASP A 4 -6.85 3.28 5.66
N ARG A 5 -7.56 2.17 5.81
CA ARG A 5 -7.09 0.85 5.39
C ARG A 5 -8.08 0.24 4.43
N LEU A 6 -7.54 -0.17 3.29
CA LEU A 6 -8.30 -0.88 2.27
C LEU A 6 -8.14 -2.36 2.49
N VAL A 7 -9.25 -3.08 2.44
CA VAL A 7 -9.27 -4.53 2.39
C VAL A 7 -9.15 -4.93 0.92
N MET A 8 -8.02 -5.53 0.59
CA MET A 8 -7.70 -6.02 -0.75
C MET A 8 -7.80 -7.55 -0.73
N ALA A 9 -8.63 -8.14 -1.58
CA ALA A 9 -8.79 -9.58 -1.68
C ALA A 9 -8.38 -10.06 -3.08
N ASN A 10 -7.69 -11.19 -3.16
CA ASN A 10 -7.34 -11.81 -4.43
C ASN A 10 -8.41 -12.87 -4.78
N PRO A 11 -9.15 -12.72 -5.89
CA PRO A 11 -10.25 -13.60 -6.24
C PRO A 11 -9.81 -15.02 -6.58
N TYR A 12 -8.55 -15.22 -6.98
CA TYR A 12 -8.03 -16.52 -7.40
C TYR A 12 -7.64 -17.44 -6.23
N ASN A 13 -7.26 -16.86 -5.08
CA ASN A 13 -6.75 -17.62 -3.94
C ASN A 13 -7.42 -17.26 -2.60
N GLY A 14 -8.40 -16.35 -2.60
CA GLY A 14 -9.12 -15.90 -1.41
C GLY A 14 -8.28 -15.14 -0.38
N LYS A 15 -6.99 -14.89 -0.64
CA LYS A 15 -6.12 -14.21 0.33
C LYS A 15 -6.50 -12.74 0.43
N THR A 16 -6.63 -12.28 1.67
CA THR A 16 -6.94 -10.89 2.00
C THR A 16 -5.71 -10.19 2.56
N ARG A 17 -5.49 -8.94 2.15
CA ARG A 17 -4.39 -8.07 2.57
C ARG A 17 -4.93 -6.69 2.90
N TYR A 18 -4.34 -6.07 3.91
CA TYR A 18 -4.69 -4.71 4.32
C TYR A 18 -3.70 -3.72 3.71
N ALA A 19 -4.20 -2.77 2.93
CA ALA A 19 -3.40 -1.73 2.30
C ALA A 19 -3.70 -0.37 2.96
N PRO A 20 -2.79 0.16 3.80
CA PRO A 20 -2.96 1.49 4.35
C PRO A 20 -2.78 2.56 3.25
N ILE A 21 -3.59 3.62 3.31
CA ILE A 21 -3.51 4.78 2.43
C ILE A 21 -3.20 6.06 3.22
N GLY A 22 -2.53 7.00 2.55
CA GLY A 22 -2.06 8.24 3.14
C GLY A 22 -0.64 8.12 3.69
N PHE A 23 -0.32 8.96 4.68
CA PHE A 23 1.00 9.05 5.28
C PHE A 23 1.35 7.80 6.10
N SER A 24 2.53 7.23 5.86
CA SER A 24 3.00 6.05 6.58
C SER A 24 3.79 6.42 7.84
N TRP A 25 3.10 6.59 8.96
CA TRP A 25 3.72 6.80 10.27
C TRP A 25 4.74 5.72 10.63
N THR A 26 4.44 4.47 10.30
CA THR A 26 5.37 3.35 10.56
C THR A 26 6.65 3.47 9.74
N THR A 27 6.58 3.94 8.49
CA THR A 27 7.78 4.15 7.66
C THR A 27 8.57 5.36 8.14
N PHE A 28 7.91 6.38 8.69
CA PHE A 28 8.58 7.56 9.21
C PHE A 28 9.48 7.24 10.40
N PHE A 29 8.98 6.46 11.38
CA PHE A 29 9.75 6.12 12.58
C PHE A 29 10.67 4.91 12.40
N PHE A 30 10.30 3.94 11.57
CA PHE A 30 11.00 2.66 11.46
C PHE A 30 11.66 2.42 10.10
N GLY A 31 11.62 3.39 9.18
CA GLY A 31 12.28 3.29 7.87
C GLY A 31 11.87 2.02 7.09
N ILE A 32 12.81 1.08 6.96
CA ILE A 32 12.68 -0.15 6.16
C ILE A 32 11.80 -1.24 6.80
N TRP A 33 11.68 -1.29 8.13
CA TRP A 33 11.04 -2.40 8.83
C TRP A 33 9.60 -2.70 8.38
N PRO A 34 8.73 -1.69 8.15
CA PRO A 34 7.37 -1.94 7.65
C PRO A 34 7.35 -2.62 6.28
N ALA A 35 8.32 -2.32 5.41
CA ALA A 35 8.40 -2.94 4.09
C ALA A 35 8.75 -4.43 4.18
N ILE A 36 9.64 -4.81 5.09
CA ILE A 36 10.00 -6.20 5.36
C ILE A 36 8.80 -6.97 5.92
N PHE A 37 8.15 -6.45 6.97
CA PHE A 37 7.01 -7.14 7.59
C PHE A 37 5.79 -7.26 6.67
N ARG A 38 5.62 -6.32 5.72
CA ARG A 38 4.57 -6.40 4.69
C ARG A 38 4.92 -7.31 3.51
N GLY A 39 6.11 -7.95 3.51
CA GLY A 39 6.59 -8.80 2.43
C GLY A 39 6.97 -8.04 1.16
N SER A 40 7.17 -6.72 1.27
CA SER A 40 7.49 -5.81 0.16
C SER A 40 9.02 -5.72 -0.05
N TRP A 41 9.65 -6.85 -0.40
CA TRP A 41 11.11 -6.94 -0.52
C TRP A 41 11.72 -5.97 -1.54
N LYS A 42 11.03 -5.72 -2.66
CA LYS A 42 11.44 -4.74 -3.68
C LYS A 42 11.60 -3.34 -3.09
N PHE A 43 10.61 -2.89 -2.33
CA PHE A 43 10.63 -1.56 -1.71
C PHE A 43 11.55 -1.52 -0.50
N ALA A 44 11.69 -2.61 0.26
CA ALA A 44 12.66 -2.70 1.35
C ALA A 44 14.09 -2.47 0.83
N LEU A 45 14.49 -3.17 -0.24
CA LEU A 45 15.79 -2.99 -0.87
C LEU A 45 15.98 -1.56 -1.41
N LEU A 46 14.96 -1.01 -2.06
CA LEU A 46 15.01 0.35 -2.61
C LEU A 46 15.13 1.41 -1.49
N MET A 47 14.40 1.26 -0.39
CA MET A 47 14.52 2.11 0.79
C MET A 47 15.92 2.02 1.39
N PHE A 48 16.50 0.82 1.48
CA PHE A 48 17.85 0.62 1.99
C PHE A 48 18.90 1.36 1.16
N LEU A 49 18.88 1.14 -0.17
CA LEU A 49 19.84 1.77 -1.09
C LEU A 49 19.72 3.30 -1.08
N THR A 50 18.49 3.82 -1.11
CA THR A 50 18.25 5.26 -1.06
C THR A 50 18.57 5.87 0.30
N ALA A 51 18.40 5.13 1.40
CA ALA A 51 18.83 5.58 2.73
C ALA A 51 20.36 5.72 2.79
N ILE A 52 21.12 4.75 2.28
CA ILE A 52 22.60 4.86 2.24
C ILE A 52 23.04 6.02 1.35
N ALA A 53 22.49 6.12 0.13
CA ALA A 53 22.88 7.16 -0.82
C ALA A 53 22.58 8.59 -0.35
N THR A 54 21.56 8.77 0.50
CA THR A 54 21.14 10.09 1.01
C THR A 54 21.53 10.31 2.48
N LEU A 55 22.36 9.44 3.05
CA LEU A 55 22.73 9.46 4.48
C LEU A 55 21.50 9.50 5.42
N GLY A 56 20.43 8.82 5.04
CA GLY A 56 19.18 8.70 5.81
C GLY A 56 18.14 9.77 5.54
N LEU A 57 18.42 10.80 4.72
CA LEU A 57 17.44 11.86 4.43
C LEU A 57 16.21 11.34 3.66
N SER A 58 16.36 10.32 2.82
CA SER A 58 15.25 9.71 2.09
C SER A 58 14.16 9.15 3.01
N CYS A 59 14.48 8.81 4.27
CA CYS A 59 13.51 8.36 5.27
C CYS A 59 12.41 9.38 5.57
N LEU A 60 12.64 10.67 5.31
CA LEU A 60 11.63 11.72 5.45
C LEU A 60 10.62 11.74 4.27
N VAL A 61 11.04 11.27 3.10
CA VAL A 61 10.25 11.29 1.86
C VAL A 61 9.44 10.00 1.70
N TRP A 62 10.03 8.86 2.05
CA TRP A 62 9.40 7.54 1.94
C TRP A 62 7.99 7.40 2.55
N PRO A 63 7.67 8.01 3.71
CA PRO A 63 6.35 7.91 4.32
C PRO A 63 5.20 8.42 3.45
N PHE A 64 5.47 9.38 2.57
CA PHE A 64 4.47 9.95 1.66
C PHE A 64 4.22 9.05 0.44
N ILE A 65 5.22 8.24 0.05
CA ILE A 65 5.22 7.51 -1.21
C ILE A 65 4.93 6.02 -1.02
N TYR A 66 5.47 5.42 0.05
CA TYR A 66 5.51 3.97 0.23
C TYR A 66 4.13 3.30 0.24
N ASN A 67 3.18 3.82 1.01
CA ASN A 67 1.83 3.25 1.10
C ASN A 67 1.14 3.17 -0.26
N ARG A 68 1.30 4.23 -1.09
CA ARG A 68 0.78 4.27 -2.46
C ARG A 68 1.46 3.23 -3.35
N LEU A 69 2.78 3.07 -3.24
CA LEU A 69 3.52 2.06 -4.02
C LEU A 69 3.12 0.64 -3.63
N TYR A 70 2.98 0.38 -2.33
CA TYR A 70 2.53 -0.91 -1.81
C TYR A 70 1.12 -1.29 -2.32
N LEU A 71 0.18 -0.35 -2.28
CA LEU A 71 -1.16 -0.54 -2.85
C LEU A 71 -1.11 -0.89 -4.34
N ASN A 72 -0.31 -0.15 -5.11
CA ASN A 72 -0.16 -0.40 -6.54
C ASN A 72 0.45 -1.78 -6.85
N ASP A 73 1.39 -2.25 -6.04
CA ASP A 73 1.97 -3.59 -6.21
C ASP A 73 0.96 -4.69 -5.86
N LEU A 74 0.14 -4.53 -4.82
CA LEU A 74 -0.97 -5.45 -4.56
C LEU A 74 -1.94 -5.54 -5.75
N ILE A 75 -2.28 -4.40 -6.38
CA ILE A 75 -3.15 -4.39 -7.56
C ILE A 75 -2.51 -5.17 -8.73
N LYS A 76 -1.20 -4.98 -8.96
CA LYS A 76 -0.45 -5.73 -9.98
C LYS A 76 -0.40 -7.22 -9.69
N ASP A 77 -0.30 -7.60 -8.41
CA ASP A 77 -0.30 -8.99 -7.95
C ASP A 77 -1.70 -9.66 -8.02
N GLY A 78 -2.69 -8.97 -8.61
CA GLY A 78 -4.02 -9.51 -8.83
C GLY A 78 -5.01 -9.28 -7.69
N TYR A 79 -4.64 -8.52 -6.66
CA TYR A 79 -5.59 -8.15 -5.61
C TYR A 79 -6.60 -7.13 -6.13
N ARG A 80 -7.81 -7.19 -5.58
CA ARG A 80 -8.97 -6.37 -5.92
C ARG A 80 -9.51 -5.70 -4.67
N PHE A 81 -10.09 -4.52 -4.85
CA PHE A 81 -10.65 -3.75 -3.75
C PHE A 81 -11.96 -4.37 -3.27
N LYS A 82 -12.03 -4.78 -2.00
CA LYS A 82 -13.24 -5.37 -1.40
C LYS A 82 -14.04 -4.33 -0.62
N ILE A 83 -13.42 -3.69 0.36
CA ILE A 83 -14.07 -2.68 1.20
C ILE A 83 -13.03 -1.74 1.83
N ALA A 84 -13.42 -0.52 2.19
CA ALA A 84 -12.63 0.37 3.03
C ALA A 84 -13.07 0.20 4.49
N GLU A 85 -12.14 0.09 5.43
CA GLU A 85 -12.48 -0.07 6.86
C GLU A 85 -13.19 1.16 7.42
N ARG A 86 -12.83 2.35 6.95
CA ARG A 86 -13.53 3.61 7.26
C ARG A 86 -14.48 3.95 6.11
N ASN A 87 -15.54 4.72 6.39
CA ASN A 87 -16.49 5.29 5.40
C ASN A 87 -15.83 6.29 4.40
N SER A 88 -14.62 6.01 3.94
CA SER A 88 -13.96 6.76 2.90
C SER A 88 -14.59 6.40 1.56
N SER A 89 -15.02 7.42 0.82
CA SER A 89 -15.61 7.25 -0.50
C SER A 89 -14.64 6.54 -1.44
N PHE A 90 -15.10 5.52 -2.15
CA PHE A 90 -14.34 4.77 -3.16
C PHE A 90 -13.61 5.70 -4.15
N GLU A 91 -14.25 6.81 -4.52
CA GLU A 91 -13.71 7.82 -5.42
C GLU A 91 -12.46 8.54 -4.86
N ALA A 92 -12.42 8.82 -3.56
CA ALA A 92 -11.23 9.40 -2.92
C ALA A 92 -10.04 8.43 -2.93
N ILE A 93 -10.34 7.12 -2.85
CA ILE A 93 -9.34 6.06 -2.81
C ILE A 93 -8.79 5.80 -4.23
N SER A 94 -9.64 5.78 -5.25
CA SER A 94 -9.21 5.66 -6.65
C SER A 94 -8.35 6.87 -7.07
N ALA A 95 -8.72 8.07 -6.63
CA ALA A 95 -7.91 9.28 -6.80
C ALA A 95 -6.52 9.14 -6.14
N TYR A 96 -6.44 8.60 -4.91
CA TYR A 96 -5.16 8.36 -4.22
C TYR A 96 -4.24 7.39 -4.98
N SER A 97 -4.80 6.29 -5.48
CA SER A 97 -4.02 5.32 -6.27
C SER A 97 -3.54 5.91 -7.60
N ARG A 98 -4.17 7.01 -8.07
CA ARG A 98 -4.08 7.53 -9.45
C ARG A 98 -4.42 6.49 -10.50
N LYS A 99 -5.25 5.52 -10.13
CA LYS A 99 -5.71 4.40 -10.96
C LYS A 99 -7.13 4.05 -10.53
N VAL A 100 -7.96 3.64 -11.49
CA VAL A 100 -9.23 3.00 -11.17
C VAL A 100 -8.92 1.70 -10.45
N LEU A 101 -9.44 1.56 -9.22
CA LEU A 101 -9.24 0.36 -8.43
C LEU A 101 -10.12 -0.76 -9.00
N PRO A 102 -9.55 -1.91 -9.34
CA PRO A 102 -10.36 -3.03 -9.80
C PRO A 102 -11.15 -3.57 -8.62
N LEU A 103 -12.49 -3.51 -8.73
CA LEU A 103 -13.40 -3.97 -7.68
C LEU A 103 -13.31 -5.49 -7.53
N TYR A 104 -13.51 -5.95 -6.30
CA TYR A 104 -13.68 -7.37 -6.03
C TYR A 104 -15.08 -7.76 -6.49
N GLU A 105 -15.17 -8.30 -7.70
CA GLU A 105 -16.35 -9.05 -8.11
C GLU A 105 -16.30 -10.38 -7.36
N GLU A 106 -17.28 -10.62 -6.49
CA GLU A 106 -17.56 -11.99 -6.07
C GLU A 106 -17.88 -12.74 -7.37
N VAL A 107 -16.96 -13.61 -7.78
CA VAL A 107 -17.23 -14.54 -8.88
C VAL A 107 -18.41 -15.37 -8.40
N SER A 108 -19.62 -14.97 -8.82
CA SER A 108 -20.84 -15.76 -8.65
C SER A 108 -20.51 -17.12 -9.23
N GLN A 109 -20.42 -18.11 -8.35
CA GLN A 109 -20.61 -19.49 -8.75
C GLN A 109 -22.04 -19.68 -9.27
#